data_AF-A0A8J1Y151-F1
#
_entry.id   AF-A0A8J1Y151-F1
#
_cell.length_a   1.000
_cell.length_b   1.000
_cell.length_c   1.000
_cell.angle_alpha   90.00
_cell.angle_beta   90.00
_cell.angle_gamma   90.00
#
_symmetry.space_group_name_H-M   'P 1'
#
loop_
_entity.id
_entity.type
_entity.pdbx_description
1 polymer ?
#
loop_
_entity_poly.entity_id
_entity_poly.type
_entity_poly.pdbx_seq_one_letter_code
_entity_poly.pdbx_strand_id
1 'polypeptide(L)'
;MANIVNQFEVGPRQTEVQFAALVFDKTVKDQFYLNTNNTKDGVLDNIAGLFMELDGRKTRTDKALKQISEEYLDKNGDRPNNKNFVCIITDGVTHPKRFKPKAVALARKLEGHPYNADVIVVGLPHKRAKDPGTHWNDLATDPDAEHTFLPPLYQVADLSLAKAIASKIGTFACNQK
;
A
#
# COMPACT_ATOMS: atom_id res chain seq x y z
N MET A 1 -5.40 3.57 -9.42
CA MET A 1 -5.13 2.16 -8.99
C MET A 1 -5.33 1.13 -10.09
N ALA A 2 -6.44 1.15 -10.85
CA ALA A 2 -6.67 0.22 -11.98
C ALA A 2 -5.48 0.11 -12.96
N ASN A 3 -4.84 1.25 -13.29
CA ASN A 3 -3.68 1.26 -14.19
C ASN A 3 -2.48 0.44 -13.69
N ILE A 4 -2.31 0.28 -12.37
CA ILE A 4 -1.24 -0.55 -11.78
C ILE A 4 -1.55 -2.02 -12.05
N VAL A 5 -2.78 -2.47 -11.76
CA VAL A 5 -3.21 -3.87 -11.98
C VAL A 5 -3.04 -4.28 -13.43
N ASN A 6 -3.32 -3.36 -14.37
CA ASN A 6 -3.17 -3.62 -15.79
C ASN A 6 -1.73 -3.95 -16.22
N GLN A 7 -0.71 -3.56 -15.46
CA GLN A 7 0.70 -3.85 -15.75
C GLN A 7 1.15 -5.28 -15.41
N PHE A 8 0.32 -6.06 -14.70
CA PHE A 8 0.72 -7.37 -14.19
C PHE A 8 -0.13 -8.51 -14.74
N GLU A 9 0.44 -9.71 -14.75
CA GLU A 9 -0.31 -10.96 -14.85
C GLU A 9 -0.88 -11.29 -13.47
N VAL A 10 -2.21 -11.35 -13.37
CA VAL A 10 -2.92 -11.57 -12.10
C VAL A 10 -3.35 -13.01 -12.02
N GLY A 11 -3.06 -13.66 -10.89
CA GLY A 11 -3.49 -15.03 -10.64
C GLY A 11 -2.77 -15.68 -9.45
N PRO A 12 -3.13 -16.95 -9.15
CA PRO A 12 -2.67 -17.65 -7.95
C PRO A 12 -1.27 -18.27 -8.11
N ARG A 13 -0.71 -18.34 -9.34
CA ARG A 13 0.59 -18.98 -9.56
C ARG A 13 1.71 -18.17 -8.90
N GLN A 14 2.80 -18.84 -8.53
CA GLN A 14 3.97 -18.24 -7.90
C GLN A 14 4.58 -17.08 -8.71
N THR A 15 4.47 -17.16 -10.04
CA THR A 15 4.98 -16.17 -11.00
C THR A 15 3.99 -15.04 -11.31
N GLU A 16 2.77 -15.11 -10.79
CA GLU A 16 1.72 -14.11 -11.00
C GLU A 16 1.56 -13.21 -9.77
N VAL A 17 0.93 -12.05 -9.95
CA VAL A 17 0.71 -11.06 -8.90
C VAL A 17 -0.68 -11.22 -8.29
N GLN A 18 -0.74 -11.18 -6.96
CA GLN A 18 -1.99 -11.07 -6.20
C GLN A 18 -2.16 -9.66 -5.67
N PHE A 19 -3.41 -9.22 -5.59
CA PHE A 19 -3.76 -7.91 -5.06
C PHE A 19 -4.71 -8.06 -3.89
N ALA A 20 -4.59 -7.15 -2.94
CA ALA A 20 -5.48 -7.04 -1.80
C ALA A 20 -5.66 -5.55 -1.48
N ALA A 21 -6.77 -5.22 -0.83
CA ALA A 21 -7.01 -3.85 -0.39
C ALA A 21 -7.75 -3.81 0.94
N LEU A 22 -7.38 -2.80 1.71
CA LEU A 22 -8.18 -2.26 2.81
C LEU A 22 -8.27 -0.75 2.62
N VAL A 23 -9.25 -0.15 3.28
CA VAL A 23 -9.40 1.29 3.39
C VAL A 23 -9.46 1.66 4.87
N PHE A 24 -8.96 2.84 5.24
CA PHE A 24 -8.84 3.21 6.65
C PHE A 24 -9.09 4.71 6.90
N ASP A 25 -9.66 4.97 8.08
CA ASP A 25 -9.82 6.28 8.71
C ASP A 25 -9.67 6.04 10.22
N LYS A 26 -10.68 6.33 11.06
CA LYS A 26 -10.69 5.99 12.49
C LYS A 26 -10.65 4.46 12.72
N THR A 27 -11.20 3.71 11.79
CA THR A 27 -11.25 2.25 11.73
C THR A 27 -10.60 1.76 10.45
N VAL A 28 -10.39 0.45 10.37
CA VAL A 28 -9.93 -0.24 9.17
C VAL A 28 -11.11 -1.05 8.65
N LYS A 29 -11.33 -1.04 7.33
CA LYS A 29 -12.31 -1.87 6.67
C LYS A 29 -11.62 -2.68 5.58
N ASP A 30 -11.57 -3.98 5.79
CA ASP A 30 -11.08 -4.91 4.77
C ASP A 30 -11.99 -4.82 3.55
N GLN A 31 -11.40 -4.90 2.36
CA GLN A 31 -12.14 -4.84 1.10
C GLN A 31 -12.05 -6.19 0.38
N PHE A 32 -10.83 -6.68 0.19
CA PHE A 32 -10.55 -8.02 -0.31
C PHE A 32 -9.12 -8.42 0.04
N TYR A 33 -8.87 -9.72 0.16
CA TYR A 33 -7.57 -10.32 0.50
C TYR A 33 -6.84 -10.85 -0.73
N LEU A 34 -5.58 -11.27 -0.56
CA LEU A 34 -4.70 -11.73 -1.65
C LEU A 34 -5.25 -12.95 -2.39
N ASN A 35 -5.95 -13.84 -1.67
CA ASN A 35 -6.60 -15.03 -2.23
C ASN A 35 -8.05 -14.80 -2.68
N THR A 36 -8.58 -13.57 -2.66
CA THR A 36 -9.99 -13.31 -3.02
C THR A 36 -10.22 -13.42 -4.53
N ASN A 37 -9.28 -12.95 -5.36
CA ASN A 37 -9.42 -12.93 -6.81
C ASN A 37 -8.22 -13.57 -7.50
N ASN A 38 -8.50 -14.37 -8.52
CA ASN A 38 -7.51 -15.03 -9.35
C ASN A 38 -7.48 -14.51 -10.79
N THR A 39 -8.24 -13.45 -11.08
CA THR A 39 -8.31 -12.84 -12.41
C THR A 39 -8.13 -11.34 -12.32
N LYS A 40 -7.58 -10.75 -13.40
CA LYS A 40 -7.41 -9.31 -13.53
C LYS A 40 -8.74 -8.57 -13.38
N ASP A 41 -9.78 -9.04 -14.06
CA ASP A 41 -11.11 -8.40 -14.03
C ASP A 41 -11.71 -8.42 -12.63
N GLY A 42 -11.62 -9.53 -11.89
CA GLY A 42 -12.12 -9.60 -10.52
C GLY A 42 -11.39 -8.65 -9.55
N VAL A 43 -10.08 -8.45 -9.76
CA VAL A 43 -9.33 -7.43 -9.00
C VAL A 43 -9.79 -6.02 -9.39
N LEU A 44 -9.96 -5.72 -10.68
CA LEU A 44 -10.40 -4.42 -11.15
C LEU A 44 -11.80 -4.06 -10.64
N ASP A 45 -12.73 -5.02 -10.65
CA ASP A 45 -14.09 -4.85 -10.12
C ASP A 45 -14.08 -4.52 -8.63
N ASN A 46 -13.28 -5.24 -7.84
CA ASN A 46 -13.13 -4.95 -6.41
C ASN A 46 -12.46 -3.60 -6.14
N ILE A 47 -11.50 -3.19 -6.99
CA ILE A 47 -10.89 -1.85 -6.90
C ILE A 47 -11.92 -0.75 -7.22
N ALA A 48 -12.78 -0.97 -8.21
CA ALA A 48 -13.86 -0.03 -8.55
C ALA A 48 -14.90 0.08 -7.42
N GLY A 49 -15.11 -1.00 -6.66
CA GLY A 49 -16.01 -1.07 -5.52
C GLY A 49 -15.45 -0.62 -4.18
N LEU A 50 -14.19 -0.14 -4.12
CA LEU A 50 -13.57 0.28 -2.85
C LEU A 50 -14.38 1.39 -2.18
N PHE A 51 -14.86 1.12 -0.97
CA PHE A 51 -15.71 2.07 -0.26
C PHE A 51 -15.56 1.99 1.25
N MET A 52 -15.41 3.17 1.86
CA MET A 52 -15.57 3.43 3.29
C MET A 52 -16.25 4.78 3.48
N GLU A 53 -17.18 4.83 4.42
CA GLU A 53 -17.66 6.11 4.94
C GLU A 53 -16.55 6.72 5.80
N LEU A 54 -16.01 7.85 5.34
CA LEU A 54 -14.95 8.58 6.03
C LEU A 54 -15.59 9.60 6.97
N ASP A 55 -15.28 9.52 8.26
CA ASP A 55 -15.61 10.60 9.20
C ASP A 55 -14.61 11.77 9.06
N GLY A 56 -13.44 11.49 8.49
CA GLY A 56 -12.39 12.44 8.13
C GLY A 56 -11.67 13.03 9.34
N ARG A 57 -11.90 12.49 10.55
CA ARG A 57 -11.38 13.06 11.79
C ARG A 57 -10.09 12.40 12.24
N LYS A 58 -9.79 11.16 11.82
CA LYS A 58 -8.63 10.42 12.36
C LYS A 58 -8.02 9.44 11.36
N THR A 59 -6.86 9.75 10.82
CA THR A 59 -6.08 8.79 10.02
C THR A 59 -5.40 7.72 10.90
N ARG A 60 -5.90 6.48 10.96
CA ARG A 60 -5.28 5.38 11.76
C ARG A 60 -4.41 4.43 10.96
N THR A 61 -3.34 4.95 10.36
CA THR A 61 -2.32 4.17 9.64
C THR A 61 -1.70 3.06 10.52
N ASP A 62 -1.54 3.29 11.83
CA ASP A 62 -1.05 2.28 12.77
C ASP A 62 -1.97 1.04 12.86
N LYS A 63 -3.28 1.23 12.73
CA LYS A 63 -4.23 0.11 12.69
C LYS A 63 -4.20 -0.59 11.34
N ALA A 64 -4.11 0.16 10.24
CA ALA A 64 -4.02 -0.41 8.90
C ALA A 64 -2.80 -1.32 8.77
N LEU A 65 -1.63 -0.88 9.22
CA LEU A 65 -0.40 -1.68 9.18
C LEU A 65 -0.48 -2.93 10.07
N LYS A 66 -1.13 -2.82 11.24
CA LYS A 66 -1.40 -4.00 12.09
C LYS A 66 -2.28 -5.00 11.35
N GLN A 67 -3.38 -4.55 10.74
CA GLN A 67 -4.31 -5.38 9.99
C GLN A 67 -3.60 -6.08 8.81
N ILE A 68 -2.77 -5.34 8.06
CA ILE A 68 -1.96 -5.91 6.98
C ILE A 68 -1.08 -7.05 7.49
N SER A 69 -0.37 -6.83 8.59
CA SER A 69 0.54 -7.85 9.13
C SER A 69 -0.16 -9.10 9.69
N GLU A 70 -1.39 -8.97 10.18
CA GLU A 70 -2.09 -10.07 10.89
C GLU A 70 -3.10 -10.81 10.01
N GLU A 71 -3.67 -10.14 9.00
CA GLU A 71 -4.71 -10.73 8.16
C GLU A 71 -4.24 -10.90 6.73
N TYR A 72 -3.52 -9.94 6.16
CA TYR A 72 -3.16 -9.97 4.74
C TYR A 72 -1.90 -10.78 4.49
N LEU A 73 -0.85 -10.54 5.28
CA LEU A 73 0.47 -11.17 5.12
C LEU A 73 0.71 -12.37 6.03
N ASP A 74 -0.33 -12.87 6.70
CA ASP A 74 -0.23 -14.01 7.62
C ASP A 74 -1.29 -15.08 7.31
N LYS A 75 -2.55 -14.67 7.14
CA LYS A 75 -3.69 -15.61 7.07
C LYS A 75 -4.32 -15.74 5.70
N ASN A 76 -4.38 -14.66 4.91
CA ASN A 76 -5.27 -14.58 3.76
C ASN A 76 -4.55 -14.44 2.42
N GLY A 77 -3.75 -15.45 2.08
CA GLY A 77 -3.25 -15.66 0.72
C GLY A 77 -1.84 -15.15 0.44
N ASP A 78 -1.09 -14.75 1.45
CA ASP A 78 0.35 -14.49 1.28
C ASP A 78 1.11 -15.76 0.90
N ARG A 79 2.21 -15.57 0.18
CA ARG A 79 3.07 -16.63 -0.32
C ARG A 79 4.47 -16.36 0.21
N PRO A 80 4.94 -17.12 1.22
CA PRO A 80 6.18 -16.82 1.96
C PRO A 80 7.45 -16.68 1.11
N ASN A 81 7.47 -17.25 -0.09
CA ASN A 81 8.61 -17.18 -1.01
C ASN A 81 8.49 -16.03 -2.05
N ASN A 82 7.41 -15.25 -2.03
CA ASN A 82 7.25 -14.07 -2.86
C ASN A 82 7.72 -12.81 -2.12
N LYS A 83 8.17 -11.82 -2.88
CA LYS A 83 8.34 -10.45 -2.39
C LYS A 83 6.97 -9.81 -2.21
N ASN A 84 6.74 -9.18 -1.06
CA ASN A 84 5.53 -8.41 -0.80
C ASN A 84 5.76 -6.91 -0.99
N PHE A 85 4.69 -6.20 -1.31
CA PHE A 85 4.69 -4.75 -1.39
C PHE A 85 3.44 -4.20 -0.71
N VAL A 86 3.63 -3.23 0.18
CA VAL A 86 2.53 -2.55 0.87
C VAL A 86 2.50 -1.10 0.42
N CYS A 87 1.51 -0.75 -0.39
CA CYS A 87 1.31 0.62 -0.86
C CYS A 87 0.32 1.36 0.03
N ILE A 88 0.80 2.40 0.73
CA ILE A 88 0.01 3.28 1.58
C ILE A 88 -0.27 4.56 0.83
N ILE A 89 -1.55 4.88 0.62
CA ILE A 89 -1.97 6.15 0.02
C ILE A 89 -2.66 6.97 1.11
N THR A 90 -2.10 8.12 1.46
CA THR A 90 -2.62 8.94 2.57
C THR A 90 -2.26 10.41 2.44
N ASP A 91 -3.09 11.29 2.99
CA ASP A 91 -2.89 12.73 3.00
C ASP A 91 -2.21 13.26 4.27
N GLY A 92 -1.83 12.38 5.20
CA GLY A 92 -1.12 12.79 6.39
C GLY A 92 -0.62 11.66 7.30
N VAL A 93 -0.10 12.07 8.46
CA VAL A 93 0.41 11.15 9.48
C VAL A 93 -0.72 10.50 10.29
N THR A 94 -0.41 9.38 10.94
CA THR A 94 -1.35 8.76 11.86
C THR A 94 -1.78 9.73 12.99
N HIS A 95 -3.07 9.74 13.29
CA HIS A 95 -3.70 10.57 14.31
C HIS A 95 -4.47 9.75 15.34
N PRO A 96 -4.32 10.00 16.66
CA PRO A 96 -3.44 11.01 17.27
C PRO A 96 -1.93 10.77 17.07
N LYS A 97 -1.14 11.85 17.00
CA LYS A 97 0.32 11.81 16.72
C LYS A 97 1.13 10.88 17.63
N ARG A 98 0.66 10.64 18.86
CA ARG A 98 1.30 9.69 19.80
C ARG A 98 1.41 8.25 19.25
N PHE A 99 0.61 7.89 18.24
CA PHE A 99 0.68 6.59 17.58
C PHE A 99 1.68 6.53 16.42
N LYS A 100 2.32 7.64 16.07
CA LYS A 100 3.34 7.68 15.01
C LYS A 100 4.47 6.66 15.23
N PRO A 101 5.10 6.56 16.42
CA PRO A 101 6.15 5.55 16.64
C PRO A 101 5.66 4.12 16.42
N LYS A 102 4.39 3.84 16.77
CA LYS A 102 3.79 2.52 16.54
C LYS A 102 3.60 2.23 15.05
N ALA A 103 3.11 3.20 14.27
CA ALA A 103 2.97 3.04 12.83
C ALA A 103 4.32 2.77 12.16
N VAL A 104 5.35 3.54 12.52
CA VAL A 104 6.72 3.35 12.02
C VAL A 104 7.27 1.97 12.39
N ALA A 105 7.14 1.56 13.66
CA ALA A 105 7.60 0.24 14.09
C ALA A 105 6.90 -0.91 13.34
N LEU A 106 5.60 -0.76 13.06
CA LEU A 106 4.86 -1.75 12.27
C LEU A 106 5.32 -1.77 10.81
N ALA A 107 5.54 -0.61 10.19
CA ALA A 107 6.07 -0.54 8.82
C ALA A 107 7.44 -1.22 8.71
N ARG A 108 8.37 -0.90 9.62
CA ARG A 108 9.70 -1.55 9.67
C ARG A 108 9.63 -3.05 9.95
N LYS A 109 8.65 -3.51 10.73
CA LYS A 109 8.44 -4.95 10.96
C LYS A 109 8.10 -5.69 9.65
N LEU A 110 7.39 -5.05 8.72
CA LEU A 110 7.00 -5.67 7.46
C LEU A 110 8.19 -5.95 6.53
N GLU A 111 9.27 -5.18 6.63
CA GLU A 111 10.46 -5.36 5.80
C GLU A 111 11.21 -6.67 6.11
N GLY A 112 11.10 -7.15 7.35
CA GLY A 112 11.76 -8.37 7.82
C GLY A 112 10.98 -9.66 7.59
N HIS A 113 11.59 -10.79 7.97
CA HIS A 113 10.92 -12.09 8.04
C HIS A 113 9.75 -12.05 9.06
N PRO A 114 8.59 -12.68 8.79
CA PRO A 114 8.23 -13.48 7.60
C PRO A 114 7.67 -12.70 6.42
N TYR A 115 7.43 -11.40 6.57
CA TYR A 115 6.62 -10.67 5.62
C TYR A 115 7.38 -10.28 4.35
N ASN A 116 8.69 -9.97 4.46
CA ASN A 116 9.54 -9.56 3.33
C ASN A 116 8.85 -8.51 2.44
N ALA A 117 8.26 -7.49 3.05
CA ALA A 117 7.42 -6.52 2.38
C ALA A 117 8.06 -5.13 2.35
N ASP A 118 8.20 -4.56 1.16
CA ASP A 118 8.61 -3.16 1.03
C ASP A 118 7.39 -2.25 1.19
N VAL A 119 7.53 -1.21 2.00
CA VAL A 119 6.47 -0.22 2.23
C VAL A 119 6.68 0.97 1.29
N ILE A 120 5.73 1.15 0.38
CA ILE A 120 5.68 2.29 -0.54
C ILE A 120 4.64 3.28 -0.02
N VAL A 121 4.99 4.55 0.10
CA VAL A 121 4.10 5.60 0.58
C VAL A 121 3.84 6.60 -0.54
N VAL A 122 2.56 6.80 -0.86
CA VAL A 122 2.08 7.85 -1.73
C VAL A 122 1.44 8.93 -0.87
N GLY A 123 2.20 10.00 -0.63
CA GLY A 123 1.77 11.13 0.17
C GLY A 123 0.94 12.12 -0.65
N LEU A 124 -0.27 12.42 -0.20
CA LEU A 124 -1.19 13.35 -0.86
C LEU A 124 -1.21 14.68 -0.12
N PRO A 125 -0.30 15.62 -0.42
CA PRO A 125 -0.29 16.89 0.28
C PRO A 125 -1.62 17.60 0.12
N HIS A 126 -2.11 18.21 1.19
CA HIS A 126 -3.25 19.12 1.12
C HIS A 126 -2.74 20.55 0.80
N LYS A 127 -3.52 21.38 0.08
CA LYS A 127 -3.12 22.76 -0.31
C LYS A 127 -2.66 23.65 0.85
N ARG A 128 -3.06 23.31 2.08
CA ARG A 128 -2.74 24.05 3.32
C ARG A 128 -1.60 23.41 4.13
N ALA A 129 -1.07 22.28 3.69
CA ALA A 129 0.06 21.63 4.33
C ALA A 129 1.30 22.52 4.13
N LYS A 130 1.84 23.02 5.24
CA LYS A 130 3.14 23.71 5.27
C LYS A 130 4.31 22.74 5.40
N ASP A 131 4.02 21.46 5.51
CA ASP A 131 4.97 20.38 5.68
C ASP A 131 5.47 19.93 4.30
N PRO A 132 6.80 19.85 4.07
CA PRO A 132 7.38 19.39 2.80
C PRO A 132 7.08 17.92 2.47
N GLY A 133 6.48 17.15 3.39
CA GLY A 133 6.12 15.74 3.17
C GLY A 133 7.16 14.74 3.66
N THR A 134 8.20 15.19 4.37
CA THR A 134 9.26 14.29 4.85
C THR A 134 8.77 13.29 5.90
N HIS A 135 7.61 13.52 6.52
CA HIS A 135 7.05 12.59 7.51
C HIS A 135 6.57 11.26 6.90
N TRP A 136 6.39 11.18 5.59
CA TRP A 136 6.04 9.94 4.91
C TRP A 136 7.24 8.97 4.82
N ASN A 137 8.46 9.50 4.79
CA ASN A 137 9.72 8.75 4.80
C ASN A 137 9.86 7.83 6.02
N ASP A 138 9.33 8.26 7.17
CA ASP A 138 9.35 7.44 8.40
C ASP A 138 8.60 6.10 8.24
N LEU A 139 7.66 6.01 7.29
CA LEU A 139 6.89 4.80 7.00
C LEU A 139 7.44 4.03 5.79
N ALA A 140 8.07 4.71 4.84
CA ALA A 140 8.54 4.10 3.61
C ALA A 140 9.83 3.30 3.85
N THR A 141 10.01 2.24 3.08
CA THR A 141 11.25 1.47 3.05
C THR A 141 12.37 2.31 2.44
N ASP A 142 13.60 2.19 2.96
CA ASP A 142 14.73 2.93 2.41
C ASP A 142 15.21 2.32 1.08
N PRO A 143 15.70 3.12 0.11
CA PRO A 143 15.82 4.58 0.18
C PRO A 143 14.49 5.29 -0.16
N ASP A 144 14.23 6.41 0.52
CA ASP A 144 13.04 7.25 0.33
C ASP A 144 12.79 7.68 -1.12
N ALA A 145 13.86 7.95 -1.88
CA ALA A 145 13.77 8.34 -3.29
C ALA A 145 13.10 7.28 -4.18
N GLU A 146 12.99 6.05 -3.69
CA GLU A 146 12.38 4.93 -4.41
C GLU A 146 11.03 4.49 -3.85
N HIS A 147 10.72 4.84 -2.59
CA HIS A 147 9.54 4.33 -1.88
C HIS A 147 8.62 5.43 -1.35
N THR A 148 8.99 6.70 -1.44
CA THR A 148 8.11 7.84 -1.12
C THR A 148 7.79 8.63 -2.38
N PHE A 149 6.50 8.70 -2.73
CA PHE A 149 6.01 9.40 -3.91
C PHE A 149 5.07 10.54 -3.51
N LEU A 150 5.42 11.76 -3.90
CA LEU A 150 4.62 12.96 -3.66
C LEU A 150 4.10 13.49 -5.00
N PRO A 151 2.96 13.00 -5.50
CA PRO A 151 2.37 13.54 -6.71
C PRO A 151 2.05 15.03 -6.54
N PRO A 152 2.12 15.82 -7.62
CA PRO A 152 1.60 17.18 -7.62
C PRO A 152 0.15 17.19 -7.13
N LEU A 153 -0.24 18.25 -6.41
CA LEU A 153 -1.59 18.42 -5.86
C LEU A 153 -2.67 18.03 -6.90
N TYR A 154 -3.57 17.12 -6.52
CA TYR A 154 -4.69 16.59 -7.34
C TYR A 154 -4.32 15.62 -8.47
N GLN A 155 -3.07 15.14 -8.56
CA GLN A 155 -2.66 14.13 -9.53
C GLN A 155 -2.50 12.73 -8.90
N VAL A 156 -3.57 12.21 -8.29
CA VAL A 156 -3.62 10.79 -7.86
C VAL A 156 -4.06 9.82 -8.95
N ALA A 157 -4.63 10.37 -10.02
CA ALA A 157 -5.05 9.62 -11.19
C ALA A 157 -3.92 9.49 -12.24
N ASP A 158 -2.74 10.05 -11.96
CA ASP A 158 -1.69 10.12 -12.97
C ASP A 158 -1.15 8.73 -13.32
N LEU A 159 -1.20 8.41 -14.61
CA LEU A 159 -0.53 7.27 -15.22
C LEU A 159 0.96 7.22 -14.83
N SER A 160 1.60 8.37 -14.57
CA SER A 160 3.00 8.43 -14.13
C SER A 160 3.23 7.77 -12.77
N LEU A 161 2.36 8.01 -11.78
CA LEU A 161 2.45 7.37 -10.47
C LEU A 161 2.20 5.86 -10.58
N ALA A 162 1.19 5.47 -11.35
CA ALA A 162 0.90 4.06 -11.60
C ALA A 162 2.07 3.36 -12.30
N LYS A 163 2.70 4.01 -13.29
CA LYS A 163 3.91 3.52 -13.96
C LYS A 163 5.10 3.45 -13.02
N ALA A 164 5.31 4.44 -12.15
CA ALA A 164 6.43 4.44 -11.20
C ALA A 164 6.30 3.27 -10.20
N ILE A 165 5.13 3.12 -9.59
CA ILE A 165 4.87 2.01 -8.65
C ILE A 165 4.98 0.67 -9.39
N ALA A 166 4.36 0.54 -10.56
CA ALA A 166 4.41 -0.70 -11.33
C ALA A 166 5.81 -1.03 -11.83
N SER A 167 6.59 -0.04 -12.25
CA SER A 167 8.00 -0.22 -12.64
C SER A 167 8.82 -0.73 -11.48
N LYS A 168 8.59 -0.25 -10.25
CA LYS A 168 9.31 -0.75 -9.08
C LYS A 168 8.94 -2.18 -8.76
N ILE A 169 7.64 -2.48 -8.62
CA ILE A 169 7.15 -3.85 -8.38
C ILE A 169 7.63 -4.80 -9.50
N GLY A 170 7.57 -4.36 -10.76
CA GLY A 170 7.98 -5.14 -11.94
C GLY A 170 9.49 -5.38 -12.04
N THR A 171 10.33 -4.44 -11.60
CA THR A 171 11.80 -4.62 -11.58
C THR A 171 12.19 -5.75 -10.64
N PHE A 172 11.52 -5.88 -9.49
CA PHE A 172 11.73 -7.00 -8.57
C PHE A 172 11.19 -8.33 -9.12
N ALA A 173 10.07 -8.31 -9.84
CA ALA A 173 9.53 -9.52 -10.48
C ALA A 173 10.44 -10.06 -11.62
N CYS A 174 11.14 -9.19 -12.34
CA CYS A 174 12.08 -9.59 -13.40
C CYS A 174 13.44 -10.07 -12.88
N ASN A 175 13.92 -9.57 -11.73
CA ASN A 175 15.21 -9.95 -11.15
C ASN A 175 15.17 -11.29 -10.37
N GLN A 176 14.03 -11.97 -10.34
CA GLN A 176 13.82 -13.27 -9.69
C GLN A 176 13.72 -14.43 -10.70
N LYS A 177 14.11 -14.21 -11.96
CA LYS A 177 14.23 -15.23 -13.01
C LYS A 177 15.67 -15.69 -13.20
#